data_AF-A0A498KC54-F1
#
_entry.id   AF-A0A498KC54-F1
#
_cell.length_a   1.000
_cell.length_b   1.000
_cell.length_c   1.000
_cell.angle_alpha   90.00
_cell.angle_beta   90.00
_cell.angle_gamma   90.00
#
_symmetry.space_group_name_H-M   'P 1'
#
loop_
_entity.id
_entity.type
_entity.pdbx_description
1 polymer ?
#
loop_
_entity_poly.entity_id
_entity_poly.type
_entity_poly.pdbx_seq_one_letter_code
_entity_poly.pdbx_strand_id
1 'polypeptide(L)'
;MLRKVYVLKMLSNTTLDSVYALQEKQLRRTVRYFYDRIGSPINVGEQMFLNVMNVITNMLWGGIMQGDEKAGLGAEFREVVSEMTELLGKPNVSDFYPGLARFDLQGVVKKMGW
;
A
#
# COMPACT_ATOMS: atom_id res chain seq x y z
N MET A 1 22.15 -4.88 -5.05
CA MET A 1 21.65 -6.21 -5.48
C MET A 1 20.12 -6.32 -5.39
N LEU A 2 19.48 -5.90 -4.29
CA LEU A 2 18.01 -5.97 -4.11
C LEU A 2 17.20 -5.31 -5.24
N ARG A 3 17.60 -4.12 -5.70
CA ARG A 3 16.95 -3.43 -6.83
C ARG A 3 16.90 -4.29 -8.10
N LYS A 4 17.98 -5.01 -8.41
CA LYS A 4 18.03 -5.91 -9.58
C LYS A 4 17.09 -7.11 -9.40
N VAL A 5 17.05 -7.71 -8.21
CA VAL A 5 16.15 -8.83 -7.92
C VAL A 5 14.69 -8.38 -8.04
N TYR A 6 14.34 -7.23 -7.47
CA TYR A 6 12.99 -6.68 -7.55
C TYR A 6 12.55 -6.48 -9.01
N VAL A 7 13.35 -5.77 -9.80
CA VAL A 7 13.00 -5.46 -11.19
C VAL A 7 13.01 -6.70 -12.09
N LEU A 8 14.01 -7.57 -11.97
CA LEU A 8 14.20 -8.70 -12.89
C LEU A 8 13.42 -9.96 -12.51
N LYS A 9 12.94 -10.07 -11.27
CA LYS A 9 12.22 -11.27 -10.79
C LYS A 9 10.80 -10.95 -10.32
N MET A 10 10.62 -9.93 -9.47
CA MET A 10 9.31 -9.62 -8.90
C MET A 10 8.44 -8.81 -9.86
N LEU A 11 9.01 -7.83 -10.55
CA LEU A 11 8.32 -6.99 -11.55
C LEU A 11 8.65 -7.37 -13.00
N SER A 12 9.14 -8.59 -13.26
CA SER A 12 9.33 -9.05 -14.63
C SER A 12 7.97 -9.28 -15.31
N ASN A 13 7.94 -9.14 -16.64
CA ASN A 13 6.71 -9.38 -17.42
C ASN A 13 6.10 -10.75 -17.10
N THR A 14 6.92 -11.80 -16.98
CA THR A 14 6.46 -13.15 -16.63
C THR A 14 5.70 -13.21 -15.30
N THR A 15 6.17 -12.46 -14.29
CA THR A 15 5.56 -12.44 -12.95
C THR A 15 4.33 -11.53 -12.95
N LEU A 16 4.35 -10.44 -13.71
CA LEU A 16 3.17 -9.59 -13.90
C LEU A 16 2.05 -10.31 -14.67
N ASP A 17 2.40 -11.10 -15.69
CA ASP A 17 1.46 -11.91 -16.46
C ASP A 17 0.84 -13.03 -15.62
N SER A 18 1.62 -13.65 -14.73
CA SER A 18 1.11 -14.72 -13.86
C SER A 18 0.08 -14.23 -12.84
N VAL A 19 0.14 -12.95 -12.47
CA VAL A 19 -0.78 -12.33 -11.50
C VAL A 19 -1.88 -11.50 -12.17
N TYR A 20 -1.83 -11.34 -13.50
CA TYR A 20 -2.80 -10.56 -14.26
C TYR A 20 -4.25 -11.06 -14.06
N ALA A 21 -4.46 -12.38 -14.15
CA ALA A 21 -5.78 -12.98 -13.95
C ALA A 21 -6.36 -12.68 -12.55
N LEU A 22 -5.49 -12.58 -11.54
CA LEU A 22 -5.90 -12.21 -10.20
C LEU A 22 -6.29 -10.73 -10.13
N GLN A 23 -5.49 -9.85 -10.73
CA GLN A 23 -5.80 -8.42 -10.81
C GLN A 23 -7.15 -8.20 -11.50
N GLU A 24 -7.38 -8.87 -12.63
CA GLU A 24 -8.64 -8.79 -13.37
C GLU A 24 -9.84 -9.26 -12.53
N LYS A 25 -9.73 -10.43 -11.88
CA LYS A 25 -10.77 -10.95 -10.98
C LYS A 25 -11.10 -9.94 -9.88
N GLN A 26 -10.08 -9.32 -9.33
CA GLN A 26 -10.21 -8.39 -8.24
C GLN A 26 -10.81 -7.04 -8.71
N LEU A 27 -10.44 -6.55 -9.89
CA LEU A 27 -11.04 -5.38 -10.54
C LEU A 27 -12.53 -5.59 -10.80
N ARG A 28 -12.91 -6.75 -11.35
CA ARG A 28 -14.31 -7.13 -11.58
C ARG A 28 -15.13 -7.13 -10.28
N ARG A 29 -14.55 -7.58 -9.16
CA ARG A 29 -15.20 -7.53 -7.84
C ARG A 29 -15.42 -6.10 -7.36
N THR A 30 -14.42 -5.24 -7.49
CA THR A 30 -14.54 -3.82 -7.11
C THR A 30 -15.59 -3.10 -7.94
N VAL A 31 -15.63 -3.36 -9.26
CA VAL A 31 -16.66 -2.82 -10.15
C VAL A 31 -18.05 -3.28 -9.73
N ARG A 32 -18.25 -4.59 -9.49
CA ARG A 32 -19.52 -5.12 -8.99
C ARG A 32 -19.93 -4.46 -7.68
N TYR A 33 -19.01 -4.32 -6.73
CA TYR A 33 -19.26 -3.66 -5.45
C TYR A 33 -19.75 -2.21 -5.61
N PHE A 34 -19.24 -1.47 -6.59
CA PHE A 34 -19.73 -0.11 -6.87
C PHE A 34 -21.12 -0.14 -7.53
N TYR A 35 -21.37 -1.06 -8.47
CA TYR A 35 -22.67 -1.23 -9.10
C TYR A 35 -23.77 -1.59 -8.09
N ASP A 36 -23.46 -2.45 -7.11
CA ASP A 36 -24.40 -2.87 -6.07
C ASP A 36 -24.77 -1.74 -5.08
N ARG A 37 -24.08 -0.60 -5.14
CA ARG A 37 -24.19 0.52 -4.19
C ARG A 37 -24.54 1.86 -4.86
N ILE A 38 -25.07 1.81 -6.08
CA ILE A 38 -25.57 2.99 -6.78
C ILE A 38 -26.57 3.74 -5.88
N GLY A 39 -26.37 5.05 -5.75
CA GLY A 39 -27.21 5.93 -4.93
C GLY A 39 -26.83 5.98 -3.44
N SER A 40 -25.82 5.23 -3.01
CA SER A 40 -25.27 5.30 -1.64
C SER A 40 -23.88 5.94 -1.61
N PRO A 41 -23.50 6.64 -0.53
CA PRO A 41 -22.14 7.16 -0.38
C PRO A 41 -21.14 6.02 -0.20
N ILE A 42 -20.03 6.07 -0.94
CA ILE A 42 -18.98 5.04 -0.91
C ILE A 42 -17.62 5.70 -0.68
N ASN A 43 -16.82 5.15 0.23
CA ASN A 43 -15.42 5.54 0.39
C ASN A 43 -14.54 4.86 -0.66
N VAL A 44 -14.31 5.52 -1.80
CA VAL A 44 -13.49 4.98 -2.89
C VAL A 44 -12.04 4.75 -2.46
N GLY A 45 -11.49 5.65 -1.64
CA GLY A 45 -10.09 5.55 -1.18
C GLY A 45 -9.84 4.29 -0.35
N GLU A 46 -10.76 3.99 0.57
CA GLU A 46 -10.72 2.76 1.37
C GLU A 46 -10.81 1.50 0.52
N GLN A 47 -11.76 1.48 -0.40
CA GLN A 47 -11.97 0.32 -1.27
C GLN A 47 -10.77 0.09 -2.18
N MET A 48 -10.19 1.16 -2.74
CA MET A 48 -9.01 1.05 -3.58
C MET A 48 -7.78 0.63 -2.77
N PHE A 49 -7.62 1.11 -1.53
CA PHE A 49 -6.54 0.68 -0.64
C PHE A 49 -6.59 -0.82 -0.36
N LEU A 50 -7.75 -1.33 0.08
CA LEU A 50 -7.96 -2.77 0.33
C LEU A 50 -7.75 -3.61 -0.93
N ASN A 51 -8.10 -3.03 -2.08
CA ASN A 51 -7.93 -3.67 -3.37
C ASN A 51 -6.45 -3.87 -3.74
N VAL A 52 -5.67 -2.79 -3.66
CA VAL A 52 -4.23 -2.78 -3.94
C VAL A 52 -3.49 -3.65 -2.95
N MET A 53 -3.82 -3.55 -1.65
CA MET A 53 -3.24 -4.41 -0.61
C MET A 53 -3.47 -5.89 -0.93
N ASN A 54 -4.70 -6.27 -1.28
CA ASN A 54 -5.00 -7.66 -1.63
C ASN A 54 -4.18 -8.13 -2.84
N VAL A 55 -4.02 -7.29 -3.87
CA VAL A 55 -3.19 -7.63 -5.04
C VAL A 55 -1.73 -7.84 -4.60
N ILE A 56 -1.14 -6.91 -3.85
CA ILE A 56 0.25 -7.00 -3.37
C ILE A 56 0.47 -8.24 -2.49
N THR A 57 -0.40 -8.48 -1.50
CA THR A 57 -0.28 -9.63 -0.61
C THR A 57 -0.38 -10.96 -1.37
N ASN A 58 -1.30 -11.05 -2.34
CA ASN A 58 -1.38 -12.23 -3.19
C ASN A 58 -0.13 -12.41 -4.07
N MET A 59 0.43 -11.33 -4.63
CA MET A 59 1.67 -11.43 -5.43
C MET A 59 2.86 -11.92 -4.59
N LEU A 60 2.92 -11.53 -3.31
CA LEU A 60 4.04 -11.84 -2.42
C LEU A 60 3.89 -13.20 -1.71
N TRP A 61 2.69 -13.59 -1.29
CA TRP A 61 2.44 -14.80 -0.49
C TRP A 61 1.58 -15.86 -1.18
N GLY A 62 1.09 -15.62 -2.41
CA GLY A 62 0.31 -16.59 -3.18
C GLY A 62 -1.07 -16.93 -2.62
N GLY A 63 -1.48 -16.30 -1.51
CA GLY A 63 -2.74 -16.57 -0.81
C GLY A 63 -3.73 -15.42 -0.88
N ILE A 64 -5.00 -15.73 -1.17
CA ILE A 64 -6.11 -14.77 -1.09
C ILE A 64 -6.48 -14.62 0.38
N MET A 65 -6.28 -13.44 0.97
CA MET A 65 -6.82 -13.15 2.31
C MET A 65 -8.35 -13.18 2.26
N GLN A 66 -8.97 -14.01 3.11
CA GLN A 66 -10.43 -14.21 3.15
C GLN A 66 -11.03 -13.65 4.45
N GLY A 67 -12.28 -13.20 4.37
CA GLY A 67 -13.13 -12.94 5.55
C GLY A 67 -12.73 -11.75 6.43
N ASP A 68 -13.04 -11.88 7.72
CA ASP A 68 -12.90 -10.83 8.75
C ASP A 68 -11.45 -10.50 9.11
N GLU A 69 -10.52 -11.47 8.98
CA GLU A 69 -9.08 -11.25 9.14
C GLU A 69 -8.54 -10.20 8.15
N LYS A 70 -9.12 -10.11 6.96
CA LYS A 70 -8.77 -9.10 5.95
C LYS A 70 -9.22 -7.69 6.35
N ALA A 71 -10.36 -7.57 7.02
CA ALA A 71 -10.91 -6.28 7.41
C ALA A 71 -10.11 -5.68 8.57
N GLY A 72 -9.83 -6.48 9.61
CA GLY A 72 -9.01 -6.08 10.76
C GLY A 72 -7.57 -5.73 10.34
N LEU A 73 -6.88 -6.66 9.66
CA LEU A 73 -5.50 -6.41 9.20
C LEU A 73 -5.44 -5.27 8.17
N GLY A 74 -6.47 -5.15 7.31
CA GLY A 74 -6.54 -4.08 6.32
C GLY A 74 -6.64 -2.69 6.96
N ALA A 75 -7.36 -2.56 8.07
CA ALA A 75 -7.48 -1.32 8.81
C ALA A 75 -6.16 -0.94 9.50
N GLU A 76 -5.54 -1.88 10.23
CA GLU A 76 -4.23 -1.66 10.87
C GLU A 76 -3.14 -1.31 9.85
N PHE A 77 -3.09 -2.06 8.74
CA PHE A 77 -2.13 -1.78 7.67
C PHE A 77 -2.36 -0.41 7.03
N ARG A 78 -3.63 0.00 6.88
CA ARG A 78 -3.97 1.33 6.37
C ARG A 78 -3.53 2.45 7.31
N GLU A 79 -3.71 2.27 8.61
CA GLU A 79 -3.25 3.23 9.62
C GLU A 79 -1.74 3.42 9.53
N VAL A 80 -0.98 2.33 9.53
CA VAL A 80 0.50 2.37 9.41
C VAL A 80 0.94 3.02 8.10
N VAL A 81 0.33 2.66 6.96
CA VAL A 81 0.67 3.28 5.67
C VAL A 81 0.30 4.76 5.65
N SER A 82 -0.80 5.15 6.30
CA SER A 82 -1.22 6.55 6.40
C SER A 82 -0.22 7.38 7.22
N GLU A 83 0.19 6.88 8.38
CA GLU A 83 1.21 7.53 9.23
C GLU A 83 2.55 7.65 8.50
N MET A 84 2.99 6.58 7.83
CA MET A 84 4.21 6.63 7.01
C MET A 84 4.10 7.66 5.89
N THR A 85 2.96 7.72 5.20
CA THR A 85 2.74 8.68 4.11
C THR A 85 2.75 10.11 4.62
N GLU A 86 2.17 10.37 5.79
CA GLU A 86 2.21 11.69 6.44
C GLU A 86 3.65 12.10 6.79
N LEU A 87 4.43 11.19 7.39
CA LEU A 87 5.82 11.45 7.75
C LEU A 87 6.70 11.69 6.51
N LEU A 88 6.52 10.89 5.46
CA LEU A 88 7.28 11.02 4.20
C LEU A 88 6.87 12.25 3.39
N GLY A 89 5.60 12.63 3.44
CA GLY A 89 5.08 13.79 2.71
C GLY A 89 5.37 15.13 3.39
N LYS A 90 5.73 15.11 4.68
CA LYS A 90 6.07 16.31 5.44
C LYS A 90 7.46 16.82 5.05
N PRO A 91 7.60 18.08 4.62
CA PRO A 91 8.91 18.67 4.35
C PRO A 91 9.78 18.65 5.61
N ASN A 92 10.92 17.98 5.55
CA ASN A 92 11.87 17.89 6.64
C ASN A 92 12.96 18.96 6.49
N VAL A 93 13.08 19.84 7.47
CA VAL A 93 14.02 20.98 7.49
C VAL A 93 15.46 20.50 7.35
N SER A 94 15.81 19.33 7.90
CA SER A 94 17.16 18.78 7.77
C SER A 94 17.53 18.40 6.33
N ASP A 95 16.54 18.14 5.48
CA ASP A 95 16.78 17.80 4.07
C ASP A 95 17.24 19.04 3.28
N PHE A 96 16.84 20.24 3.72
CA PHE A 96 17.26 21.52 3.17
C PHE A 96 18.51 22.08 3.86
N TYR A 97 18.69 21.78 5.15
CA TYR A 97 19.80 22.28 5.97
C TYR A 97 20.52 21.12 6.69
N PRO A 98 21.46 20.45 6.01
CA PRO A 98 22.11 19.23 6.54
C PRO A 98 22.80 19.41 7.90
N GLY A 99 23.28 20.62 8.22
CA GLY A 99 23.89 20.94 9.52
C GLY A 99 22.94 20.79 10.71
N LEU A 100 21.62 20.83 10.47
CA LEU A 100 20.59 20.67 11.50
C LEU A 100 20.12 19.21 11.68
N ALA A 101 20.58 18.28 10.83
CA ALA A 101 20.10 16.89 10.81
C ALA A 101 20.26 16.18 12.17
N ARG A 102 21.34 16.45 12.89
CA ARG A 102 21.62 15.84 14.21
C ARG A 102 20.60 16.18 15.31
N PHE A 103 19.79 17.22 15.11
CA PHE A 103 18.86 17.69 16.13
C PHE A 103 17.46 17.11 15.96
N ASP A 104 17.15 16.52 14.80
CA ASP A 104 15.82 15.98 14.46
C ASP A 104 14.68 16.96 14.85
N LEU A 105 14.78 18.22 14.40
CA LEU A 105 13.93 19.33 14.87
C LEU A 105 12.42 19.07 14.72
N GLN A 106 12.02 18.24 13.75
CA GLN A 106 10.63 17.86 13.51
C GLN A 106 10.27 16.47 14.05
N GLY A 107 11.23 15.78 14.67
CA GLY A 107 11.08 14.44 15.21
C GLY A 107 10.84 13.38 14.14
N VAL A 108 11.19 13.64 12.88
CA VAL A 108 10.84 12.76 11.74
C VAL A 108 11.59 11.44 11.86
N VAL A 109 12.88 11.48 12.21
CA VAL A 109 13.72 10.29 12.37
C VAL A 109 13.19 9.45 13.54
N LYS A 110 12.96 10.09 14.69
CA LYS A 110 12.41 9.42 15.87
C LYS A 110 11.02 8.82 15.63
N LYS A 111 10.13 9.52 14.92
CA LYS A 111 8.77 9.04 14.61
C LYS A 111 8.75 7.89 13.61
N MET A 112 9.72 7.84 12.70
CA MET A 112 9.90 6.69 11.81
C MET A 112 10.55 5.48 12.52
N GLY A 113 11.00 5.62 13.77
CA GLY A 113 11.59 4.53 14.56
C GLY A 113 13.08 4.29 14.33
N TRP A 114 13.82 5.31 13.87
CA TRP A 114 15.28 5.28 13.67
C TRP A 114 16.04 5.95 14.82
#